data_AF-A0A3M5SX37-F1
#
_entry.id   AF-A0A3M5SX37-F1
#
_cell.length_a   1.000
_cell.length_b   1.000
_cell.length_c   1.000
_cell.angle_alpha   90.00
_cell.angle_beta   90.00
_cell.angle_gamma   90.00
#
_symmetry.space_group_name_H-M   'P 1'
#
loop_
_entity.id
_entity.type
_entity.pdbx_description
1 polymer ?
#
loop_
_entity_poly.entity_id
_entity_poly.type
_entity_poly.pdbx_seq_one_letter_code
_entity_poly.pdbx_strand_id
1 'polypeptide(L)'
;MPATRIWLKNPLAVFTANDLDARGGLVIEDGVITELLAAGQQPSLPCTESFDACEHVLLPGLINTHHHFYQTLTRAWAPVVNQPLFPWLKTLYPVWARLTPEKLAVASKVALAELLLSGCTTAADHHYLFPDGLEHAIDVQVQSVRELGMRAMLTRGSMSLGEADGGLPPQQTVQQGEVILADSQRLIETYHERGNGAQIQIALAPCSPFSVTPQIMAESAALAEKLDVRLHTHLAETLDEEDFCLQRFGLRTVDYLDSVGWLGPRTWLAHGIHFNPDEIARLGAAGTGVCHCPSSNMRLASGICPTLDLIAAGAPLGLGVDGSASNDASNMILETRQALYLQRLRYGAEKITPQLVLGWATKGSAQLLGRTDIGELAVGKQADLAFFKLDELRFSGSHDPLSALLLCGADRADRVMIAGQWRVIDGQVEGLDIKQLIADHRQAARELIQG
;
A
#
# COMPACT_ATOMS: atom_id res chain seq x y z
N MET A 1 -24.73 23.35 -5.55
CA MET A 1 -23.81 23.93 -6.55
C MET A 1 -23.98 23.13 -7.83
N PRO A 2 -23.85 23.70 -9.04
CA PRO A 2 -23.86 22.89 -10.26
C PRO A 2 -22.76 21.82 -10.18
N ALA A 3 -23.03 20.63 -10.72
CA ALA A 3 -22.06 19.53 -10.77
C ALA A 3 -20.78 20.00 -11.49
N THR A 4 -19.61 19.69 -10.93
CA THR A 4 -18.34 20.07 -11.52
C THR A 4 -18.01 19.07 -12.62
N ARG A 5 -17.96 19.55 -13.88
CA ARG A 5 -17.61 18.74 -15.05
C ARG A 5 -16.28 19.20 -15.63
N ILE A 6 -15.24 18.39 -15.47
CA ILE A 6 -13.85 18.71 -15.79
C ILE A 6 -13.43 17.92 -17.03
N TRP A 7 -12.83 18.59 -18.01
CA TRP A 7 -12.13 17.93 -19.11
C TRP A 7 -10.62 17.95 -18.87
N LEU A 8 -10.04 16.77 -18.66
CA LEU A 8 -8.59 16.58 -18.69
C LEU A 8 -8.22 16.27 -20.14
N LYS A 9 -7.56 17.19 -20.83
CA LYS A 9 -7.38 17.11 -22.29
C LYS A 9 -5.95 16.81 -22.70
N ASN A 10 -5.81 16.10 -23.82
CA ASN A 10 -4.56 15.92 -24.56
C ASN A 10 -3.35 15.43 -23.73
N PRO A 11 -3.43 14.34 -22.94
CA PRO A 11 -2.25 13.83 -22.23
C PRO A 11 -1.09 13.52 -23.19
N LEU A 12 0.16 13.78 -22.79
CA LEU A 12 1.37 13.41 -23.55
C LEU A 12 1.38 11.91 -23.87
N ALA A 13 1.02 11.11 -22.88
CA ALA A 13 0.74 9.70 -23.00
C ALA A 13 -0.24 9.28 -21.90
N VAL A 14 -0.96 8.18 -22.12
CA VAL A 14 -1.91 7.64 -21.15
C VAL A 14 -1.73 6.14 -21.01
N PHE A 15 -1.72 5.67 -19.77
CA PHE A 15 -1.87 4.25 -19.44
C PHE A 15 -3.22 4.08 -18.78
N THR A 16 -4.12 3.28 -19.35
CA THR A 16 -5.48 3.09 -18.82
C THR A 16 -5.60 1.88 -17.89
N ALA A 17 -4.55 1.04 -17.81
CA ALA A 17 -4.57 -0.29 -17.19
C ALA A 17 -5.61 -1.26 -17.79
N ASN A 18 -6.04 -0.98 -19.02
CA ASN A 18 -6.93 -1.79 -19.85
C ASN A 18 -6.68 -1.46 -21.35
N ASP A 19 -7.54 -1.93 -22.25
CA ASP A 19 -7.37 -1.73 -23.70
C ASP A 19 -8.17 -0.53 -24.27
N LEU A 20 -8.74 0.32 -23.41
CA LEU A 20 -9.53 1.48 -23.82
C LEU A 20 -8.64 2.64 -24.28
N ASP A 21 -9.12 3.42 -25.26
CA ASP A 21 -8.42 4.61 -25.77
C ASP A 21 -8.86 5.87 -25.01
N ALA A 22 -7.89 6.57 -24.42
CA ALA A 22 -8.08 7.84 -23.73
C ALA A 22 -7.07 8.90 -24.17
N ARG A 23 -6.48 8.77 -25.38
CA ARG A 23 -5.42 9.68 -25.87
C ARG A 23 -5.88 11.12 -26.09
N GLY A 24 -7.18 11.36 -26.25
CA GLY A 24 -7.78 12.70 -26.28
C GLY A 24 -8.10 13.26 -24.89
N GLY A 25 -8.05 12.41 -23.85
CA GLY A 25 -8.30 12.80 -22.47
C GLY A 25 -9.52 12.13 -21.83
N LEU A 26 -9.94 12.68 -20.69
CA LEU A 26 -11.00 12.17 -19.83
C LEU A 26 -11.99 13.28 -19.49
N VAL A 27 -13.27 12.93 -19.36
CA VAL A 27 -14.27 13.79 -18.71
C VAL A 27 -14.59 13.23 -17.34
N ILE A 28 -14.57 14.10 -16.34
CA ILE A 28 -14.90 13.79 -14.95
C ILE A 28 -16.13 14.59 -14.55
N GLU A 29 -17.08 13.95 -13.90
CA GLU A 29 -18.26 14.58 -13.31
C GLU A 29 -18.47 14.01 -11.90
N ASP A 30 -18.58 14.89 -10.90
CA ASP A 30 -18.77 14.53 -9.49
C ASP A 30 -17.81 13.43 -8.99
N GLY A 31 -16.55 13.51 -9.42
CA GLY A 31 -15.49 12.58 -9.03
C GLY A 31 -15.47 11.25 -9.78
N VAL A 32 -16.32 11.07 -10.79
CA VAL A 32 -16.43 9.85 -11.60
C VAL A 32 -16.02 10.15 -13.04
N ILE A 33 -15.30 9.23 -13.67
CA ILE A 33 -14.98 9.28 -15.10
C ILE A 33 -16.26 9.00 -15.89
N THR A 34 -16.71 9.95 -16.69
CA THR A 34 -17.95 9.84 -17.49
C THR A 34 -17.68 9.63 -18.99
N GLU A 35 -16.52 10.06 -19.49
CA GLU A 35 -16.10 9.84 -20.88
C GLU A 35 -14.61 9.53 -20.98
N LEU A 36 -14.26 8.62 -21.89
CA LEU A 36 -12.90 8.45 -22.41
C LEU A 36 -12.89 8.95 -23.85
N LEU A 37 -11.95 9.85 -24.17
CA LEU A 37 -11.88 10.48 -25.48
C LEU A 37 -10.67 9.94 -26.24
N ALA A 38 -10.90 9.45 -27.47
CA ALA A 38 -9.82 9.17 -28.41
C ALA A 38 -9.17 10.47 -28.90
N ALA A 39 -7.96 10.38 -29.45
CA ALA A 39 -7.23 11.54 -29.96
C ALA A 39 -8.09 12.38 -30.93
N GLY A 40 -8.22 13.68 -30.64
CA GLY A 40 -9.01 14.63 -31.45
C GLY A 40 -10.51 14.66 -31.14
N GLN A 41 -11.04 13.77 -30.30
CA GLN A 41 -12.43 13.85 -29.84
C GLN A 41 -12.64 14.99 -28.84
N GLN A 42 -13.90 15.42 -28.72
CA GLN A 42 -14.33 16.47 -27.78
C GLN A 42 -15.36 15.89 -26.81
N PRO A 43 -15.48 16.46 -25.60
CA PRO A 43 -16.55 16.10 -24.66
C PRO A 43 -17.94 16.22 -25.30
N SER A 44 -18.83 15.27 -25.00
CA SER A 44 -20.20 15.23 -25.55
C SER A 44 -21.08 16.43 -25.14
N LEU A 45 -20.78 17.01 -23.98
CA LEU A 45 -21.42 18.20 -23.41
C LEU A 45 -20.35 19.26 -23.07
N PRO A 46 -20.73 20.52 -22.82
CA PRO A 46 -19.80 21.53 -22.30
C PRO A 46 -19.23 21.14 -20.92
N CYS A 47 -17.94 21.37 -20.70
CA CYS A 47 -17.30 21.25 -19.39
C CYS A 47 -17.26 22.61 -18.69
N THR A 48 -17.42 22.61 -17.37
CA THR A 48 -17.27 23.82 -16.55
C THR A 48 -15.80 24.20 -16.37
N GLU A 49 -14.91 23.20 -16.41
CA GLU A 49 -13.47 23.37 -16.25
C GLU A 49 -12.70 22.50 -17.26
N SER A 50 -11.46 22.89 -17.55
CA SER A 50 -10.55 22.06 -18.34
C SER A 50 -9.11 22.21 -17.86
N PHE A 51 -8.35 21.13 -17.95
CA PHE A 51 -6.92 21.08 -17.66
C PHE A 51 -6.18 20.47 -18.85
N ASP A 52 -5.19 21.18 -19.39
CA ASP A 52 -4.37 20.70 -20.49
C ASP A 52 -3.22 19.84 -19.96
N ALA A 53 -3.23 18.56 -20.29
CA ALA A 53 -2.28 17.57 -19.83
C ALA A 53 -1.19 17.26 -20.88
N CYS A 54 -0.99 18.14 -21.88
CA CYS A 54 -0.06 17.91 -23.00
C CYS A 54 1.41 17.72 -22.59
N GLU A 55 1.79 18.10 -21.38
CA GLU A 55 3.11 17.86 -20.80
C GLU A 55 3.15 16.65 -19.85
N HIS A 56 2.01 15.97 -19.66
CA HIS A 56 1.84 14.95 -18.62
C HIS A 56 1.60 13.56 -19.19
N VAL A 57 2.31 12.60 -18.61
CA VAL A 57 1.96 11.18 -18.68
C VAL A 57 0.90 10.90 -17.62
N LEU A 58 -0.27 10.44 -18.07
CA LEU A 58 -1.44 10.18 -17.23
C LEU A 58 -1.59 8.69 -16.91
N LEU A 59 -1.72 8.36 -15.62
CA LEU A 59 -1.99 7.03 -15.10
C LEU A 59 -3.25 7.06 -14.21
N PRO A 60 -3.93 5.92 -13.97
CA PRO A 60 -4.65 5.72 -12.71
C PRO A 60 -3.71 6.03 -11.56
N GLY A 61 -4.27 6.55 -10.47
CA GLY A 61 -3.53 6.71 -9.23
C GLY A 61 -2.88 5.39 -8.83
N LEU A 62 -1.60 5.45 -8.43
CA LEU A 62 -0.90 4.28 -7.93
C LEU A 62 -1.52 3.87 -6.59
N ILE A 63 -1.48 2.57 -6.28
CA ILE A 63 -2.11 1.99 -5.10
C ILE A 63 -1.08 1.20 -4.32
N ASN A 64 -0.80 1.67 -3.12
CA ASN A 64 0.06 1.02 -2.15
C ASN A 64 -0.74 0.03 -1.30
N THR A 65 -0.43 -1.27 -1.36
CA THR A 65 -1.22 -2.31 -0.66
C THR A 65 -0.62 -2.77 0.67
N HIS A 66 0.52 -2.21 1.07
CA HIS A 66 1.16 -2.52 2.35
C HIS A 66 2.16 -1.41 2.77
N HIS A 67 2.06 -0.96 4.02
CA HIS A 67 2.95 0.02 4.65
C HIS A 67 2.91 -0.14 6.17
N HIS A 68 3.91 0.44 6.87
CA HIS A 68 3.82 0.79 8.29
C HIS A 68 4.13 2.28 8.52
N PHE A 69 3.12 3.14 8.67
CA PHE A 69 3.25 4.60 8.68
C PHE A 69 4.13 5.11 9.81
N TYR A 70 4.00 4.52 11.01
CA TYR A 70 4.79 4.91 12.17
C TYR A 70 6.30 4.68 11.97
N GLN A 71 6.69 3.75 11.09
CA GLN A 71 8.09 3.43 10.81
C GLN A 71 8.82 4.54 10.04
N THR A 72 8.11 5.57 9.55
CA THR A 72 8.75 6.79 9.04
C THR A 72 9.61 7.49 10.09
N LEU A 73 9.40 7.24 11.39
CA LEU A 73 10.18 7.82 12.48
C LEU A 73 11.55 7.14 12.70
N THR A 74 11.80 5.98 12.09
CA THR A 74 13.01 5.16 12.35
C THR A 74 13.76 4.79 11.07
N ARG A 75 13.72 5.67 10.07
CA ARG A 75 14.43 5.51 8.78
C ARG A 75 15.94 5.56 8.96
N ALA A 76 16.68 4.75 8.18
CA ALA A 76 18.13 4.74 8.11
C ALA A 76 18.84 4.73 9.47
N TRP A 77 18.25 4.05 10.46
CA TRP A 77 18.75 4.06 11.83
C TRP A 77 19.96 3.12 11.97
N ALA A 78 21.12 3.68 12.31
CA ALA A 78 22.41 3.00 12.27
C ALA A 78 22.47 1.63 12.99
N PRO A 79 21.84 1.42 14.16
CA PRO A 79 21.87 0.12 14.84
C PRO A 79 21.27 -1.04 14.03
N VAL A 80 20.37 -0.76 13.09
CA VAL A 80 19.60 -1.79 12.38
C VAL A 80 19.86 -1.84 10.88
N VAL A 81 20.60 -0.88 10.32
CA VAL A 81 20.84 -0.73 8.86
C VAL A 81 21.43 -1.99 8.19
N ASN A 82 22.18 -2.81 8.95
CA ASN A 82 22.83 -4.03 8.46
C ASN A 82 22.21 -5.32 9.04
N GLN A 83 21.01 -5.24 9.61
CA GLN A 83 20.36 -6.38 10.25
C GLN A 83 19.33 -7.05 9.32
N PRO A 84 19.24 -8.39 9.33
CA PRO A 84 18.11 -9.12 8.74
C PRO A 84 16.86 -9.00 9.64
N LEU A 85 15.71 -9.50 9.15
CA LEU A 85 14.38 -9.25 9.73
C LEU A 85 14.30 -9.45 11.26
N PHE A 86 14.66 -10.61 11.80
CA PHE A 86 14.42 -10.92 13.21
C PHE A 86 15.27 -10.05 14.16
N PRO A 87 16.59 -9.91 13.98
CA PRO A 87 17.39 -8.94 14.73
C PRO A 87 16.90 -7.49 14.57
N TRP A 88 16.49 -7.10 13.36
CA TRP A 88 15.95 -5.78 13.05
C TRP A 88 14.69 -5.49 13.88
N LEU A 89 13.73 -6.42 13.90
CA LEU A 89 12.52 -6.33 14.72
C LEU A 89 12.84 -6.24 16.21
N LYS A 90 13.68 -7.14 16.74
CA LYS A 90 14.07 -7.14 18.16
C LYS A 90 14.68 -5.82 18.61
N THR A 91 15.45 -5.18 17.74
CA THR A 91 16.10 -3.89 18.04
C THR A 91 15.10 -2.74 17.99
N LEU A 92 14.09 -2.79 17.10
CA LEU A 92 13.14 -1.70 16.87
C LEU A 92 11.90 -1.75 17.77
N TYR A 93 11.41 -2.92 18.18
CA TYR A 93 10.21 -3.00 19.04
C TYR A 93 10.31 -2.16 20.31
N PRO A 94 11.43 -2.16 21.08
CA PRO A 94 11.54 -1.30 22.26
C PRO A 94 11.52 0.20 21.95
N VAL A 95 11.94 0.60 20.74
CA VAL A 95 11.87 1.99 20.28
C VAL A 95 10.43 2.34 19.91
N TRP A 96 9.76 1.50 19.12
CA TRP A 96 8.38 1.73 18.71
C TRP A 96 7.37 1.61 19.86
N ALA A 97 7.71 0.89 20.94
CA ALA A 97 6.93 0.88 22.17
C ALA A 97 6.78 2.27 22.83
N ARG A 98 7.55 3.27 22.38
CA ARG A 98 7.52 4.67 22.88
C ARG A 98 6.70 5.62 21.99
N LEU A 99 5.95 5.07 21.04
CA LEU A 99 5.04 5.86 20.21
C LEU A 99 4.00 6.55 21.10
N THR A 100 3.60 7.75 20.69
CA THR A 100 2.47 8.50 21.27
C THR A 100 1.51 8.85 20.13
N PRO A 101 0.24 9.20 20.43
CA PRO A 101 -0.71 9.62 19.39
C PRO A 101 -0.20 10.79 18.54
N GLU A 102 0.54 11.73 19.12
CA GLU A 102 1.10 12.89 18.42
C GLU A 102 2.20 12.46 17.45
N LYS A 103 3.11 11.57 17.89
CA LYS A 103 4.16 11.01 17.02
C LYS A 103 3.54 10.22 15.86
N LEU A 104 2.50 9.44 16.14
CA LEU A 104 1.78 8.68 15.11
C LEU A 104 1.07 9.60 14.11
N ALA A 105 0.43 10.67 14.56
CA ALA A 105 -0.23 11.63 13.68
C ALA A 105 0.77 12.22 12.69
N VAL A 106 1.91 12.72 13.18
CA VAL A 106 2.97 13.30 12.34
C VAL A 106 3.57 12.26 11.39
N ALA A 107 3.84 11.04 11.87
CA ALA A 107 4.35 9.95 11.04
C ALA A 107 3.38 9.55 9.92
N SER A 108 2.08 9.51 10.22
CA SER A 108 1.03 9.19 9.25
C SER A 108 0.93 10.27 8.18
N LYS A 109 0.96 11.55 8.57
CA LYS A 109 0.98 12.67 7.61
C LYS A 109 2.20 12.64 6.70
N VAL A 110 3.39 12.31 7.22
CA VAL A 110 4.60 12.15 6.40
C VAL A 110 4.45 11.00 5.40
N ALA A 111 4.00 9.82 5.85
CA ALA A 111 3.80 8.67 4.96
C ALA A 111 2.81 8.99 3.83
N LEU A 112 1.66 9.58 4.17
CA LEU A 112 0.62 9.97 3.21
C LEU A 112 1.13 11.04 2.24
N ALA A 113 1.85 12.06 2.73
CA ALA A 113 2.39 13.13 1.89
C ALA A 113 3.42 12.59 0.89
N GLU A 114 4.34 11.71 1.31
CA GLU A 114 5.30 11.09 0.40
C GLU A 114 4.62 10.20 -0.65
N LEU A 115 3.62 9.42 -0.24
CA LEU A 115 2.84 8.60 -1.15
C LEU A 115 2.10 9.46 -2.18
N LEU A 116 1.39 10.51 -1.76
CA LEU A 116 0.74 11.47 -2.67
C LEU A 116 1.75 12.07 -3.66
N LEU A 117 2.90 12.54 -3.16
CA LEU A 117 3.95 13.10 -4.01
C LEU A 117 4.54 12.08 -5.00
N SER A 118 4.41 10.79 -4.74
CA SER A 118 4.84 9.71 -5.66
C SER A 118 3.76 9.29 -6.68
N GLY A 119 2.60 9.94 -6.70
CA GLY A 119 1.47 9.58 -7.56
C GLY A 119 0.53 8.52 -6.97
N CYS A 120 0.64 8.21 -5.68
CA CYS A 120 -0.23 7.27 -4.99
C CYS A 120 -1.54 7.95 -4.55
N THR A 121 -2.68 7.30 -4.77
CA THR A 121 -4.01 7.80 -4.36
C THR A 121 -4.68 6.96 -3.29
N THR A 122 -4.26 5.70 -3.13
CA THR A 122 -4.80 4.76 -2.14
C THR A 122 -3.67 4.03 -1.44
N ALA A 123 -3.71 3.99 -0.11
CA ALA A 123 -2.72 3.30 0.70
C ALA A 123 -3.34 2.33 1.71
N ALA A 124 -2.73 1.17 1.89
CA ALA A 124 -3.01 0.32 3.04
C ALA A 124 -1.92 0.51 4.11
N ASP A 125 -2.35 0.68 5.36
CA ASP A 125 -1.43 0.74 6.50
C ASP A 125 -1.65 -0.47 7.43
N HIS A 126 -0.57 -1.21 7.65
CA HIS A 126 -0.51 -2.35 8.54
C HIS A 126 -0.05 -1.93 9.95
N HIS A 127 -0.95 -1.29 10.70
CA HIS A 127 -0.67 -0.84 12.05
C HIS A 127 -0.89 -1.96 13.08
N TYR A 128 0.17 -2.53 13.64
CA TYR A 128 0.07 -3.65 14.57
C TYR A 128 0.59 -3.37 16.00
N LEU A 129 1.12 -2.19 16.26
CA LEU A 129 1.76 -1.81 17.53
C LEU A 129 0.86 -0.89 18.36
N PHE A 130 0.40 -1.39 19.50
CA PHE A 130 -0.51 -0.67 20.40
C PHE A 130 0.04 -0.65 21.83
N PRO A 131 1.15 0.07 22.10
CA PRO A 131 1.62 0.30 23.47
C PRO A 131 0.60 1.13 24.28
N ASP A 132 0.80 1.22 25.60
CA ASP A 132 -0.04 2.02 26.49
C ASP A 132 -0.18 3.47 25.97
N GLY A 133 -1.42 3.95 25.85
CA GLY A 133 -1.74 5.28 25.32
C GLY A 133 -1.97 5.35 23.80
N LEU A 134 -1.82 4.24 23.08
CA LEU A 134 -2.10 4.12 21.62
C LEU A 134 -3.40 3.37 21.31
N GLU A 135 -4.34 3.30 22.24
CA GLU A 135 -5.62 2.58 22.08
C GLU A 135 -6.46 3.14 20.91
N HIS A 136 -6.25 4.41 20.56
CA HIS A 136 -6.93 5.11 19.47
C HIS A 136 -6.03 5.34 18.25
N ALA A 137 -5.00 4.52 18.04
CA ALA A 137 -4.04 4.67 16.96
C ALA A 137 -4.69 4.79 15.57
N ILE A 138 -5.67 3.93 15.27
CA ILE A 138 -6.36 3.93 13.98
C ILE A 138 -7.24 5.17 13.83
N ASP A 139 -7.88 5.65 14.90
CA ASP A 139 -8.66 6.89 14.91
C ASP A 139 -7.77 8.10 14.51
N VAL A 140 -6.53 8.15 15.01
CA VAL A 140 -5.53 9.17 14.62
C VAL A 140 -5.16 9.08 13.14
N GLN A 141 -4.99 7.87 12.62
CA GLN A 141 -4.71 7.65 11.21
C GLN A 141 -5.89 8.06 10.31
N VAL A 142 -7.13 7.74 10.71
CA VAL A 142 -8.35 8.17 10.00
C VAL A 142 -8.38 9.69 9.88
N GLN A 143 -8.07 10.42 10.96
CA GLN A 143 -8.01 11.89 10.93
C GLN A 143 -6.96 12.39 9.93
N SER A 144 -5.76 11.80 9.95
CA SER A 144 -4.67 12.15 9.03
C SER A 144 -5.04 11.88 7.57
N VAL A 145 -5.67 10.74 7.27
CA VAL A 145 -6.14 10.40 5.91
C VAL A 145 -7.19 11.39 5.43
N ARG A 146 -8.17 11.72 6.28
CA ARG A 146 -9.23 12.69 5.95
C ARG A 146 -8.65 14.09 5.69
N GLU A 147 -7.68 14.51 6.48
CA GLU A 147 -7.01 15.81 6.33
C GLU A 147 -6.29 15.92 4.98
N LEU A 148 -5.50 14.91 4.59
CA LEU A 148 -4.79 14.91 3.31
C LEU A 148 -5.68 14.50 2.12
N GLY A 149 -6.90 14.02 2.37
CA GLY A 149 -7.86 13.67 1.33
C GLY A 149 -7.47 12.47 0.47
N MET A 150 -6.62 11.59 1.00
CA MET A 150 -6.25 10.32 0.38
C MET A 150 -7.31 9.25 0.63
N ARG A 151 -7.29 8.14 -0.11
CA ARG A 151 -8.02 6.91 0.26
C ARG A 151 -7.13 5.99 1.08
N ALA A 152 -7.71 5.26 2.02
CA ALA A 152 -6.96 4.30 2.81
C ALA A 152 -7.73 3.01 3.15
N MET A 153 -7.01 1.89 3.11
CA MET A 153 -7.37 0.65 3.80
C MET A 153 -6.54 0.57 5.09
N LEU A 154 -7.06 1.13 6.17
CA LEU A 154 -6.38 1.06 7.46
C LEU A 154 -6.66 -0.29 8.10
N THR A 155 -5.64 -0.91 8.68
CA THR A 155 -5.82 -2.19 9.34
C THR A 155 -5.77 -2.05 10.84
N ARG A 156 -6.68 -2.76 11.54
CA ARG A 156 -6.48 -3.05 12.95
C ARG A 156 -5.57 -4.27 13.02
N GLY A 157 -4.26 -4.05 13.04
CA GLY A 157 -3.30 -5.12 13.26
C GLY A 157 -3.13 -5.46 14.73
N SER A 158 -2.38 -6.49 15.08
CA SER A 158 -2.23 -6.87 16.49
C SER A 158 -0.97 -7.70 16.77
N MET A 159 -0.56 -7.70 18.03
CA MET A 159 0.39 -8.65 18.61
C MET A 159 -0.21 -9.19 19.91
N SER A 160 -0.18 -10.51 20.08
CA SER A 160 -0.77 -11.20 21.25
C SER A 160 0.14 -12.28 21.84
N LEU A 161 1.31 -12.51 21.23
CA LEU A 161 2.29 -13.49 21.69
C LEU A 161 3.61 -12.76 22.00
N GLY A 162 3.88 -12.51 23.28
CA GLY A 162 5.07 -11.77 23.73
C GLY A 162 6.26 -12.69 24.03
N GLU A 163 7.43 -12.11 24.30
CA GLU A 163 8.66 -12.85 24.63
C GLU A 163 8.49 -13.84 25.79
N ALA A 164 7.69 -13.50 26.81
CA ALA A 164 7.44 -14.40 27.95
C ALA A 164 6.68 -15.67 27.57
N ASP A 165 5.94 -15.62 26.46
CA ASP A 165 5.07 -16.68 25.96
C ASP A 165 5.64 -17.37 24.69
N GLY A 166 6.90 -17.08 24.35
CA GLY A 166 7.60 -17.65 23.20
C GLY A 166 7.42 -16.90 21.88
N GLY A 167 6.91 -15.68 21.92
CA GLY A 167 6.86 -14.76 20.78
C GLY A 167 8.11 -13.88 20.65
N LEU A 168 8.08 -13.01 19.65
CA LEU A 168 9.14 -12.03 19.38
C LEU A 168 8.97 -10.66 20.07
N PRO A 169 7.77 -10.05 20.17
CA PRO A 169 7.62 -8.68 20.66
C PRO A 169 7.74 -8.57 22.19
N PRO A 170 8.23 -7.43 22.73
CA PRO A 170 8.23 -7.15 24.15
C PRO A 170 6.82 -7.25 24.76
N GLN A 171 6.72 -7.77 25.98
CA GLN A 171 5.41 -8.04 26.61
C GLN A 171 4.51 -6.79 26.71
N GLN A 172 5.09 -5.60 26.90
CA GLN A 172 4.35 -4.34 26.98
C GLN A 172 3.75 -3.87 25.65
N THR A 173 4.03 -4.57 24.54
CA THR A 173 3.51 -4.26 23.20
C THR A 173 2.46 -5.25 22.73
N VAL A 174 2.15 -6.28 23.52
CA VAL A 174 1.10 -7.25 23.22
C VAL A 174 -0.19 -6.93 23.96
N GLN A 175 -1.32 -7.26 23.36
CA GLN A 175 -2.65 -7.02 23.93
C GLN A 175 -3.42 -8.33 24.12
N GLN A 176 -4.37 -8.30 25.05
CA GLN A 176 -5.30 -9.41 25.26
C GLN A 176 -6.27 -9.54 24.09
N GLY A 177 -6.70 -10.78 23.83
CA GLY A 177 -7.55 -11.11 22.70
C GLY A 177 -8.86 -10.34 22.67
N GLU A 178 -9.51 -10.22 23.82
CA GLU A 178 -10.79 -9.54 23.97
C GLU A 178 -10.67 -8.05 23.63
N VAL A 179 -9.55 -7.42 24.00
CA VAL A 179 -9.26 -6.01 23.66
C VAL A 179 -9.07 -5.87 22.16
N ILE A 180 -8.30 -6.77 21.53
CA ILE A 180 -8.03 -6.76 20.10
C ILE A 180 -9.32 -6.88 19.30
N LEU A 181 -10.18 -7.86 19.63
CA LEU A 181 -11.42 -8.12 18.90
C LEU A 181 -12.47 -7.04 19.13
N ALA A 182 -12.62 -6.54 20.37
CA ALA A 182 -13.57 -5.47 20.67
C ALA A 182 -13.21 -4.18 19.92
N ASP A 183 -11.93 -3.80 19.91
CA ASP A 183 -11.47 -2.62 19.18
C ASP A 183 -11.57 -2.80 17.65
N SER A 184 -11.25 -4.00 17.15
CA SER A 184 -11.46 -4.37 15.75
C SER A 184 -12.91 -4.16 15.30
N GLN A 185 -13.87 -4.68 16.08
CA GLN A 185 -15.29 -4.49 15.79
C GLN A 185 -15.69 -3.00 15.86
N ARG A 186 -15.27 -2.28 16.91
CA ARG A 186 -15.53 -0.84 17.09
C ARG A 186 -15.06 -0.04 15.87
N LEU A 187 -13.84 -0.26 15.40
CA LEU A 187 -13.27 0.46 14.27
C LEU A 187 -14.02 0.18 12.97
N ILE A 188 -14.41 -1.07 12.72
CA ILE A 188 -15.22 -1.43 11.55
C ILE A 188 -16.57 -0.71 11.61
N GLU A 189 -17.28 -0.78 12.74
CA GLU A 189 -18.59 -0.14 12.90
C GLU A 189 -18.53 1.39 12.81
N THR A 190 -17.40 1.99 13.20
CA THR A 190 -17.24 3.46 13.24
C THR A 190 -16.75 4.02 11.90
N TYR A 191 -15.84 3.33 11.21
CA TYR A 191 -15.06 3.93 10.12
C TYR A 191 -15.09 3.16 8.80
N HIS A 192 -15.53 1.90 8.74
CA HIS A 192 -15.52 1.14 7.49
C HIS A 192 -16.61 1.64 6.52
N GLU A 193 -16.21 2.39 5.50
CA GLU A 193 -17.09 2.84 4.42
C GLU A 193 -17.22 1.74 3.35
N ARG A 194 -18.42 1.60 2.79
CA ARG A 194 -18.72 0.60 1.75
C ARG A 194 -19.11 1.28 0.44
N GLY A 195 -18.89 0.56 -0.67
CA GLY A 195 -19.30 0.99 -2.00
C GLY A 195 -18.24 1.80 -2.75
N ASN A 196 -18.59 2.20 -3.98
CA ASN A 196 -17.71 2.95 -4.86
C ASN A 196 -17.38 4.32 -4.25
N GLY A 197 -16.13 4.73 -4.34
CA GLY A 197 -15.70 6.01 -3.81
C GLY A 197 -15.48 6.03 -2.29
N ALA A 198 -15.52 4.89 -1.60
CA ALA A 198 -15.12 4.79 -0.19
C ALA A 198 -13.71 5.39 0.02
N GLN A 199 -13.60 6.27 1.02
CA GLN A 199 -12.35 6.90 1.42
C GLN A 199 -11.65 6.07 2.48
N ILE A 200 -12.37 5.63 3.51
CA ILE A 200 -11.81 4.87 4.64
C ILE A 200 -12.40 3.46 4.65
N GLN A 201 -11.54 2.45 4.57
CA GLN A 201 -11.92 1.06 4.79
C GLN A 201 -11.08 0.45 5.89
N ILE A 202 -11.71 -0.37 6.72
CA ILE A 202 -11.04 -1.12 7.78
C ILE A 202 -10.89 -2.59 7.39
N ALA A 203 -9.70 -3.15 7.64
CA ALA A 203 -9.40 -4.58 7.55
C ALA A 203 -8.79 -5.07 8.88
N LEU A 204 -8.83 -6.38 9.13
CA LEU A 204 -8.20 -6.98 10.31
C LEU A 204 -6.83 -7.53 9.93
N ALA A 205 -5.80 -7.23 10.73
CA ALA A 205 -4.45 -7.59 10.34
C ALA A 205 -3.48 -8.03 11.46
N PRO A 206 -3.80 -9.06 12.25
CA PRO A 206 -2.80 -9.63 13.14
C PRO A 206 -1.43 -9.84 12.46
N CYS A 207 -0.35 -9.41 13.12
CA CYS A 207 0.91 -9.07 12.46
C CYS A 207 1.56 -10.23 11.70
N SER A 208 1.95 -11.31 12.40
CA SER A 208 2.60 -12.48 11.81
C SER A 208 2.44 -13.72 12.71
N PRO A 209 2.74 -14.93 12.19
CA PRO A 209 2.65 -16.18 12.97
C PRO A 209 3.53 -16.20 14.24
N PHE A 210 4.61 -15.42 14.28
CA PHE A 210 5.55 -15.38 15.41
C PHE A 210 5.27 -14.27 16.44
N SER A 211 4.22 -13.47 16.25
CA SER A 211 3.81 -12.40 17.17
C SER A 211 2.33 -12.47 17.58
N VAL A 212 1.57 -13.44 17.06
CA VAL A 212 0.13 -13.59 17.28
C VAL A 212 -0.20 -15.05 17.59
N THR A 213 -1.09 -15.28 18.54
CA THR A 213 -1.59 -16.62 18.87
C THR A 213 -2.52 -17.17 17.76
N PRO A 214 -2.55 -18.50 17.54
CA PRO A 214 -3.47 -19.11 16.56
C PRO A 214 -4.94 -18.81 16.84
N GLN A 215 -5.32 -18.67 18.11
CA GLN A 215 -6.67 -18.28 18.51
C GLN A 215 -7.06 -16.92 17.93
N ILE A 216 -6.19 -15.90 18.06
CA ILE A 216 -6.49 -14.55 17.55
C ILE A 216 -6.51 -14.52 16.03
N MET A 217 -5.68 -15.33 15.36
CA MET A 217 -5.79 -15.51 13.92
C MET A 217 -7.18 -16.05 13.54
N ALA A 218 -7.61 -17.16 14.15
CA ALA A 218 -8.90 -17.79 13.84
C ALA A 218 -10.11 -16.90 14.18
N GLU A 219 -10.08 -16.23 15.32
CA GLU A 219 -11.15 -15.31 15.75
C GLU A 219 -11.23 -14.07 14.87
N SER A 220 -10.08 -13.55 14.40
CA SER A 220 -10.05 -12.46 13.41
C SER A 220 -10.64 -12.89 12.08
N ALA A 221 -10.38 -14.11 11.62
CA ALA A 221 -11.00 -14.64 10.39
C ALA A 221 -12.53 -14.75 10.54
N ALA A 222 -13.01 -15.29 11.66
CA ALA A 222 -14.44 -15.38 11.95
C ALA A 222 -15.10 -13.99 12.03
N LEU A 223 -14.44 -13.01 12.64
CA LEU A 223 -14.93 -11.63 12.72
C LEU A 223 -14.96 -10.96 11.33
N ALA A 224 -13.93 -11.15 10.53
CA ALA A 224 -13.84 -10.62 9.17
C ALA A 224 -14.92 -11.19 8.24
N GLU A 225 -15.23 -12.49 8.37
CA GLU A 225 -16.36 -13.12 7.70
C GLU A 225 -17.68 -12.46 8.13
N LYS A 226 -17.91 -12.39 9.44
CA LYS A 226 -19.16 -11.86 10.03
C LYS A 226 -19.42 -10.42 9.62
N LEU A 227 -18.39 -9.59 9.58
CA LEU A 227 -18.49 -8.16 9.30
C LEU A 227 -18.17 -7.82 7.84
N ASP A 228 -17.93 -8.81 6.99
CA ASP A 228 -17.59 -8.63 5.57
C ASP A 228 -16.48 -7.57 5.37
N VAL A 229 -15.32 -7.84 5.96
CA VAL A 229 -14.10 -7.01 5.82
C VAL A 229 -12.90 -7.88 5.46
N ARG A 230 -11.79 -7.27 5.07
CA ARG A 230 -10.62 -7.99 4.56
C ARG A 230 -9.64 -8.39 5.66
N LEU A 231 -8.73 -9.31 5.30
CA LEU A 231 -7.70 -9.89 6.18
C LEU A 231 -6.31 -9.64 5.61
N HIS A 232 -5.36 -9.23 6.45
CA HIS A 232 -3.98 -8.99 6.04
C HIS A 232 -2.96 -9.48 7.05
N THR A 233 -1.85 -10.05 6.61
CA THR A 233 -0.76 -10.46 7.50
C THR A 233 0.55 -10.57 6.72
N HIS A 234 1.68 -10.66 7.42
CA HIS A 234 2.96 -11.05 6.82
C HIS A 234 3.01 -12.57 6.71
N LEU A 235 3.49 -13.11 5.59
CA LEU A 235 3.67 -14.54 5.45
C LEU A 235 4.74 -14.92 4.43
N ALA A 236 5.57 -15.90 4.80
CA ALA A 236 6.66 -16.45 4.01
C ALA A 236 7.66 -15.37 3.55
N GLU A 237 8.00 -14.44 4.44
CA GLU A 237 9.00 -13.41 4.17
C GLU A 237 10.42 -13.97 4.24
N THR A 238 10.73 -14.76 5.27
CA THR A 238 12.07 -15.36 5.48
C THR A 238 11.98 -16.86 5.78
N LEU A 239 13.08 -17.58 5.58
CA LEU A 239 13.18 -18.98 6.00
C LEU A 239 13.10 -19.15 7.53
N ASP A 240 13.54 -18.15 8.30
CA ASP A 240 13.41 -18.15 9.76
C ASP A 240 11.94 -18.21 10.22
N GLU A 241 11.02 -17.55 9.48
CA GLU A 241 9.58 -17.62 9.73
C GLU A 241 9.02 -19.02 9.44
N GLU A 242 9.47 -19.66 8.35
CA GLU A 242 9.09 -21.03 8.03
C GLU A 242 9.55 -22.01 9.11
N ASP A 243 10.83 -21.90 9.52
CA ASP A 243 11.40 -22.71 10.59
C ASP A 243 10.64 -22.52 11.91
N PHE A 244 10.25 -21.28 12.23
CA PHE A 244 9.41 -21.00 13.39
C PHE A 244 8.05 -21.72 13.28
N CYS A 245 7.37 -21.65 12.14
CA CYS A 245 6.08 -22.31 11.95
C CYS A 245 6.18 -23.84 12.09
N LEU A 246 7.23 -24.43 11.50
CA LEU A 246 7.49 -25.87 11.61
C LEU A 246 7.76 -26.28 13.06
N GLN A 247 8.58 -25.52 13.79
CA GLN A 247 8.91 -25.81 15.18
C GLN A 247 7.70 -25.62 16.11
N ARG A 248 6.92 -24.56 15.91
CA ARG A 248 5.83 -24.15 16.81
C ARG A 248 4.54 -24.91 16.55
N PHE A 249 4.21 -25.13 15.28
CA PHE A 249 2.92 -25.66 14.84
C PHE A 249 3.03 -27.02 14.16
N GLY A 250 4.23 -27.44 13.74
CA GLY A 250 4.41 -28.65 12.91
C GLY A 250 3.89 -28.47 11.47
N LEU A 251 3.67 -27.22 11.06
CA LEU A 251 3.05 -26.84 9.79
C LEU A 251 3.94 -25.85 9.05
N ARG A 252 3.93 -25.89 7.72
CA ARG A 252 4.48 -24.81 6.90
C ARG A 252 3.57 -23.58 6.95
N THR A 253 4.06 -22.46 6.43
CA THR A 253 3.37 -21.16 6.50
C THR A 253 1.96 -21.20 5.92
N VAL A 254 1.74 -21.82 4.75
CA VAL A 254 0.41 -21.91 4.14
C VAL A 254 -0.48 -22.96 4.81
N ASP A 255 0.08 -24.06 5.30
CA ASP A 255 -0.67 -25.04 6.09
C ASP A 255 -1.19 -24.44 7.39
N TYR A 256 -0.35 -23.63 8.05
CA TYR A 256 -0.76 -22.84 9.21
C TYR A 256 -1.87 -21.86 8.85
N LEU A 257 -1.71 -21.08 7.78
CA LEU A 257 -2.70 -20.11 7.30
C LEU A 257 -4.07 -20.75 7.07
N ASP A 258 -4.09 -21.93 6.44
CA ASP A 258 -5.31 -22.72 6.20
C ASP A 258 -5.93 -23.19 7.52
N SER A 259 -5.11 -23.69 8.45
CA SER A 259 -5.58 -24.21 9.75
C SER A 259 -6.31 -23.16 10.62
N VAL A 260 -6.01 -21.87 10.42
CA VAL A 260 -6.64 -20.75 11.14
C VAL A 260 -7.73 -20.04 10.31
N GLY A 261 -8.10 -20.58 9.13
CA GLY A 261 -9.19 -20.07 8.32
C GLY A 261 -8.86 -18.84 7.45
N TRP A 262 -7.58 -18.63 7.15
CA TRP A 262 -7.12 -17.47 6.38
C TRP A 262 -6.86 -17.75 4.90
N LEU A 263 -6.92 -19.01 4.46
CA LEU A 263 -6.76 -19.37 3.05
C LEU A 263 -8.06 -19.09 2.27
N GLY A 264 -8.13 -17.93 1.60
CA GLY A 264 -9.29 -17.50 0.83
C GLY A 264 -9.15 -16.12 0.19
N PRO A 265 -10.20 -15.65 -0.52
CA PRO A 265 -10.15 -14.41 -1.33
C PRO A 265 -10.25 -13.13 -0.50
N ARG A 266 -10.53 -13.25 0.80
CA ARG A 266 -10.56 -12.13 1.75
C ARG A 266 -9.17 -11.71 2.20
N THR A 267 -8.18 -12.59 2.00
CA THR A 267 -6.83 -12.46 2.54
C THR A 267 -5.87 -11.92 1.48
N TRP A 268 -5.04 -10.96 1.88
CA TRP A 268 -3.81 -10.66 1.15
C TRP A 268 -2.59 -10.71 2.06
N LEU A 269 -1.48 -11.24 1.53
CA LEU A 269 -0.26 -11.52 2.28
C LEU A 269 0.85 -10.56 1.86
N ALA A 270 1.57 -9.98 2.81
CA ALA A 270 2.78 -9.22 2.50
C ALA A 270 3.96 -10.14 2.15
N HIS A 271 4.82 -9.70 1.23
CA HIS A 271 6.06 -10.34 0.78
C HIS A 271 5.89 -11.57 -0.11
N GLY A 272 5.42 -12.70 0.45
CA GLY A 272 5.21 -13.95 -0.26
C GLY A 272 6.43 -14.46 -1.03
N ILE A 273 7.56 -14.65 -0.35
CA ILE A 273 8.86 -14.96 -0.97
C ILE A 273 9.11 -16.47 -1.03
N HIS A 274 8.96 -17.16 0.10
CA HIS A 274 9.40 -18.55 0.29
C HIS A 274 8.24 -19.55 0.22
N PHE A 275 7.41 -19.44 -0.82
CA PHE A 275 6.39 -20.46 -1.11
C PHE A 275 6.96 -21.55 -2.02
N ASN A 276 6.63 -22.80 -1.73
CA ASN A 276 6.89 -23.92 -2.63
C ASN A 276 5.79 -24.01 -3.74
N PRO A 277 5.98 -24.84 -4.79
CA PRO A 277 5.02 -24.94 -5.88
C PRO A 277 3.59 -25.34 -5.48
N ASP A 278 3.45 -26.23 -4.49
CA ASP A 278 2.14 -26.70 -4.01
C ASP A 278 1.41 -25.59 -3.24
N GLU A 279 2.16 -24.81 -2.45
CA GLU A 279 1.67 -23.64 -1.73
C GLU A 279 1.20 -22.55 -2.70
N ILE A 280 1.97 -22.25 -3.75
CA ILE A 280 1.59 -21.31 -4.81
C ILE A 280 0.27 -21.74 -5.47
N ALA A 281 0.13 -23.03 -5.82
CA ALA A 281 -1.08 -23.55 -6.44
C ALA A 281 -2.30 -23.42 -5.51
N ARG A 282 -2.14 -23.69 -4.21
CA ARG A 282 -3.21 -23.55 -3.21
C ARG A 282 -3.63 -22.10 -2.99
N LEU A 283 -2.66 -21.18 -2.86
CA LEU A 283 -2.92 -19.74 -2.73
C LEU A 283 -3.72 -19.22 -3.93
N GLY A 284 -3.30 -19.59 -5.14
CA GLY A 284 -3.98 -19.21 -6.37
C GLY A 284 -5.39 -19.79 -6.47
N ALA A 285 -5.58 -21.08 -6.17
CA ALA A 285 -6.90 -21.73 -6.17
C ALA A 285 -7.86 -21.12 -5.13
N ALA A 286 -7.33 -20.67 -3.99
CA ALA A 286 -8.12 -20.00 -2.95
C ALA A 286 -8.41 -18.52 -3.27
N GLY A 287 -7.74 -17.94 -4.27
CA GLY A 287 -7.81 -16.51 -4.57
C GLY A 287 -7.14 -15.63 -3.51
N THR A 288 -6.24 -16.18 -2.69
CA THR A 288 -5.46 -15.42 -1.71
C THR A 288 -4.45 -14.55 -2.44
N GLY A 289 -4.46 -13.26 -2.15
CA GLY A 289 -3.61 -12.30 -2.84
C GLY A 289 -2.24 -12.12 -2.19
N VAL A 290 -1.28 -11.59 -2.96
CA VAL A 290 0.07 -11.29 -2.50
C VAL A 290 0.45 -9.84 -2.83
N CYS A 291 0.99 -9.14 -1.83
CA CYS A 291 1.60 -7.83 -1.97
C CYS A 291 3.12 -8.00 -2.12
N HIS A 292 3.65 -7.68 -3.30
CA HIS A 292 5.09 -7.69 -3.54
C HIS A 292 5.74 -6.39 -3.04
N CYS A 293 6.69 -6.51 -2.10
CA CYS A 293 7.44 -5.40 -1.50
C CYS A 293 8.93 -5.42 -1.92
N PRO A 294 9.28 -5.13 -3.19
CA PRO A 294 10.62 -5.39 -3.73
C PRO A 294 11.75 -4.71 -2.97
N SER A 295 11.61 -3.43 -2.59
CA SER A 295 12.67 -2.69 -1.90
C SER A 295 12.95 -3.26 -0.52
N SER A 296 11.90 -3.55 0.25
CA SER A 296 12.02 -4.17 1.58
C SER A 296 12.65 -5.56 1.51
N ASN A 297 12.14 -6.39 0.59
CA ASN A 297 12.68 -7.74 0.38
C ASN A 297 14.18 -7.71 0.04
N MET A 298 14.63 -6.74 -0.75
CA MET A 298 16.05 -6.56 -1.07
C MET A 298 16.84 -5.99 0.10
N ARG A 299 16.32 -4.99 0.81
CA ARG A 299 16.99 -4.35 1.94
C ARG A 299 17.27 -5.40 3.03
N LEU A 300 16.27 -6.17 3.43
CA LEU A 300 16.40 -7.16 4.49
C LEU A 300 17.08 -8.46 4.02
N ALA A 301 17.44 -8.54 2.73
CA ALA A 301 17.96 -9.73 2.07
C ALA A 301 17.03 -10.95 2.20
N SER A 302 15.72 -10.71 2.24
CA SER A 302 14.68 -11.73 2.44
C SER A 302 14.50 -12.61 1.20
N GLY A 303 14.60 -12.05 -0.02
CA GLY A 303 14.60 -12.80 -1.28
C GLY A 303 13.74 -12.19 -2.39
N ILE A 304 13.29 -13.02 -3.34
CA ILE A 304 12.54 -12.57 -4.54
C ILE A 304 11.16 -13.24 -4.61
N CYS A 305 10.09 -12.46 -4.49
CA CYS A 305 8.71 -12.92 -4.65
C CYS A 305 8.49 -13.56 -6.05
N PRO A 306 7.89 -14.76 -6.13
CA PRO A 306 7.63 -15.47 -7.38
C PRO A 306 6.37 -14.93 -8.08
N THR A 307 6.42 -13.66 -8.52
CA THR A 307 5.21 -12.92 -8.97
C THR A 307 4.46 -13.57 -10.13
N LEU A 308 5.14 -13.95 -11.21
CA LEU A 308 4.47 -14.59 -12.36
C LEU A 308 3.94 -15.99 -12.03
N ASP A 309 4.62 -16.74 -11.15
CA ASP A 309 4.16 -18.06 -10.72
C ASP A 309 2.85 -17.95 -9.92
N LEU A 310 2.78 -16.97 -9.00
CA LEU A 310 1.58 -16.65 -8.23
C LEU A 310 0.40 -16.19 -9.12
N ILE A 311 0.66 -15.25 -10.04
CA ILE A 311 -0.35 -14.77 -10.99
C ILE A 311 -0.87 -15.93 -11.84
N ALA A 312 0.02 -16.78 -12.36
CA ALA A 312 -0.35 -17.92 -13.19
C ALA A 312 -1.21 -18.95 -12.42
N ALA A 313 -1.00 -19.09 -11.11
CA ALA A 313 -1.83 -19.92 -10.24
C ALA A 313 -3.20 -19.31 -9.91
N GLY A 314 -3.41 -18.01 -10.18
CA GLY A 314 -4.66 -17.29 -9.92
C GLY A 314 -4.65 -16.37 -8.70
N ALA A 315 -3.50 -16.18 -8.04
CA ALA A 315 -3.39 -15.27 -6.91
C ALA A 315 -3.39 -13.80 -7.40
N PRO A 316 -4.25 -12.93 -6.86
CA PRO A 316 -4.16 -11.49 -7.11
C PRO A 316 -2.80 -10.95 -6.65
N LEU A 317 -2.18 -10.07 -7.45
CA LEU A 317 -0.89 -9.46 -7.13
C LEU A 317 -0.98 -7.93 -7.14
N GLY A 318 -0.45 -7.30 -6.10
CA GLY A 318 -0.28 -5.86 -5.98
C GLY A 318 1.12 -5.50 -5.47
N LEU A 319 1.39 -4.20 -5.32
CA LEU A 319 2.67 -3.67 -4.83
C LEU A 319 2.51 -2.93 -3.50
N GLY A 320 3.52 -3.07 -2.64
CA GLY A 320 3.62 -2.34 -1.38
C GLY A 320 5.01 -1.75 -1.18
N VAL A 321 5.08 -0.57 -0.58
CA VAL A 321 6.38 0.02 -0.17
C VAL A 321 6.87 -0.54 1.16
N ASP A 322 6.01 -1.24 1.92
CA ASP A 322 6.31 -1.66 3.30
C ASP A 322 6.64 -0.45 4.20
N GLY A 323 7.12 -0.67 5.41
CA GLY A 323 7.51 0.38 6.34
C GLY A 323 8.84 1.03 5.99
N SER A 324 8.94 2.31 6.28
CA SER A 324 10.13 3.07 5.92
C SER A 324 11.36 2.77 6.79
N ALA A 325 11.30 1.80 7.70
CA ALA A 325 12.48 1.31 8.41
C ALA A 325 13.13 0.11 7.70
N SER A 326 12.48 -0.42 6.65
CA SER A 326 12.94 -1.51 5.79
C SER A 326 12.94 -1.14 4.29
N ASN A 327 12.53 0.05 3.86
CA ASN A 327 12.52 0.46 2.44
C ASN A 327 13.71 1.34 2.01
N ASP A 328 13.88 2.62 2.39
CA ASP A 328 13.23 3.43 3.43
C ASP A 328 12.38 4.60 2.84
N ALA A 329 12.01 4.52 1.56
CA ALA A 329 11.25 5.55 0.87
C ALA A 329 9.77 5.16 0.73
N SER A 330 8.83 6.03 1.17
CA SER A 330 7.40 5.83 0.93
C SER A 330 7.00 6.31 -0.47
N ASN A 331 7.60 5.72 -1.52
CA ASN A 331 7.47 6.20 -2.90
C ASN A 331 7.02 5.09 -3.87
N MET A 332 5.77 5.18 -4.34
CA MET A 332 5.16 4.12 -5.15
C MET A 332 5.72 4.02 -6.57
N ILE A 333 6.07 5.13 -7.23
CA ILE A 333 6.62 5.04 -8.59
C ILE A 333 8.04 4.46 -8.57
N LEU A 334 8.83 4.76 -7.54
CA LEU A 334 10.12 4.12 -7.32
C LEU A 334 9.96 2.63 -6.94
N GLU A 335 8.98 2.27 -6.12
CA GLU A 335 8.70 0.86 -5.80
C GLU A 335 8.29 0.07 -7.05
N THR A 336 7.49 0.69 -7.92
CA THR A 336 7.11 0.13 -9.23
C THR A 336 8.35 -0.09 -10.11
N ARG A 337 9.28 0.87 -10.13
CA ARG A 337 10.58 0.70 -10.81
C ARG A 337 11.39 -0.44 -10.21
N GLN A 338 11.41 -0.61 -8.90
CA GLN A 338 12.14 -1.70 -8.25
C GLN A 338 11.53 -3.06 -8.54
N ALA A 339 10.20 -3.18 -8.56
CA ALA A 339 9.50 -4.38 -9.02
C ALA A 339 9.90 -4.75 -10.46
N LEU A 340 9.99 -3.76 -11.36
CA LEU A 340 10.43 -3.97 -12.74
C LEU A 340 11.83 -4.59 -12.82
N TYR A 341 12.81 -4.02 -12.14
CA TYR A 341 14.19 -4.54 -12.24
C TYR A 341 14.36 -5.88 -11.52
N LEU A 342 13.81 -6.03 -10.32
CA LEU A 342 13.94 -7.26 -9.56
C LEU A 342 13.29 -8.44 -10.31
N GLN A 343 12.10 -8.23 -10.87
CA GLN A 343 11.41 -9.29 -11.61
C GLN A 343 12.02 -9.55 -12.99
N ARG A 344 12.69 -8.57 -13.62
CA ARG A 344 13.49 -8.82 -14.83
C ARG A 344 14.67 -9.75 -14.58
N LEU A 345 15.33 -9.62 -13.42
CA LEU A 345 16.40 -10.57 -13.05
C LEU A 345 15.88 -12.00 -12.90
N ARG A 346 14.64 -12.16 -12.43
CA ARG A 346 14.01 -13.48 -12.25
C ARG A 346 13.43 -14.06 -13.55
N TYR A 347 12.72 -13.26 -14.34
CA TYR A 347 11.85 -13.75 -15.43
C TYR A 347 12.21 -13.25 -16.83
N GLY A 348 13.18 -12.34 -16.98
CA GLY A 348 13.57 -11.76 -18.26
C GLY A 348 12.82 -10.48 -18.63
N ALA A 349 13.48 -9.64 -19.44
CA ALA A 349 12.96 -8.34 -19.87
C ALA A 349 11.83 -8.43 -20.90
N GLU A 350 11.73 -9.55 -21.61
CA GLU A 350 10.68 -9.87 -22.56
C GLU A 350 9.33 -10.16 -21.89
N LYS A 351 9.34 -10.62 -20.63
CA LYS A 351 8.13 -10.90 -19.85
C LYS A 351 7.75 -9.73 -18.94
N ILE A 352 8.74 -9.08 -18.32
CA ILE A 352 8.51 -7.99 -17.38
C ILE A 352 8.69 -6.64 -18.09
N THR A 353 7.55 -6.09 -18.51
CA THR A 353 7.46 -4.80 -19.22
C THR A 353 7.03 -3.67 -18.28
N PRO A 354 7.33 -2.39 -18.60
CA PRO A 354 6.84 -1.25 -17.82
C PRO A 354 5.32 -1.26 -17.63
N GLN A 355 4.56 -1.58 -18.69
CA GLN A 355 3.11 -1.65 -18.66
C GLN A 355 2.59 -2.74 -17.73
N LEU A 356 3.23 -3.92 -17.71
CA LEU A 356 2.84 -5.00 -16.79
C LEU A 356 2.98 -4.57 -15.33
N VAL A 357 4.11 -3.96 -14.97
CA VAL A 357 4.39 -3.57 -13.60
C VAL A 357 3.59 -2.34 -13.17
N LEU A 358 3.32 -1.39 -14.08
CA LEU A 358 2.32 -0.34 -13.86
C LEU A 358 0.91 -0.92 -13.63
N GLY A 359 0.58 -2.03 -14.31
CA GLY A 359 -0.64 -2.79 -14.07
C GLY A 359 -0.69 -3.38 -12.67
N TRP A 360 0.42 -3.89 -12.13
CA TRP A 360 0.50 -4.34 -10.73
C TRP A 360 0.28 -3.18 -9.75
N ALA A 361 0.90 -2.01 -10.00
CA ALA A 361 0.79 -0.83 -9.15
C ALA A 361 -0.58 -0.13 -9.18
N THR A 362 -1.43 -0.46 -10.15
CA THR A 362 -2.76 0.14 -10.34
C THR A 362 -3.84 -0.92 -10.21
N LYS A 363 -4.30 -1.53 -11.32
CA LYS A 363 -5.40 -2.50 -11.35
C LYS A 363 -5.14 -3.74 -10.47
N GLY A 364 -3.92 -4.27 -10.48
CA GLY A 364 -3.53 -5.42 -9.65
C GLY A 364 -3.66 -5.10 -8.16
N SER A 365 -3.08 -3.99 -7.71
CA SER A 365 -3.24 -3.47 -6.35
C SER A 365 -4.70 -3.17 -5.99
N ALA A 366 -5.52 -2.61 -6.89
CA ALA A 366 -6.95 -2.39 -6.65
C ALA A 366 -7.69 -3.72 -6.42
N GLN A 367 -7.47 -4.72 -7.28
CA GLN A 367 -8.01 -6.07 -7.11
C GLN A 367 -7.53 -6.71 -5.81
N LEU A 368 -6.25 -6.53 -5.48
CA LEU A 368 -5.66 -7.02 -4.23
C LEU A 368 -6.31 -6.40 -3.00
N LEU A 369 -6.82 -5.16 -3.08
CA LEU A 369 -7.61 -4.48 -2.03
C LEU A 369 -9.14 -4.63 -2.18
N GLY A 370 -9.60 -5.36 -3.21
CA GLY A 370 -11.01 -5.72 -3.37
C GLY A 370 -11.82 -4.56 -3.93
N ARG A 371 -11.13 -3.67 -4.65
CA ARG A 371 -11.64 -2.44 -5.22
C ARG A 371 -11.87 -2.61 -6.71
N THR A 372 -13.10 -2.39 -7.12
CA THR A 372 -13.51 -2.42 -8.53
C THR A 372 -13.81 -1.03 -9.08
N ASP A 373 -13.73 0.01 -8.25
CA ASP A 373 -14.07 1.40 -8.58
C ASP A 373 -12.85 2.26 -8.92
N ILE A 374 -11.64 1.78 -8.64
CA ILE A 374 -10.35 2.44 -8.90
C ILE A 374 -9.36 1.48 -9.61
N GLY A 375 -8.17 1.97 -9.95
CA GLY A 375 -7.06 1.17 -10.49
C GLY A 375 -7.03 1.04 -12.01
N GLU A 376 -8.05 1.52 -12.73
CA GLU A 376 -8.06 1.61 -14.18
C GLU A 376 -8.88 2.81 -14.65
N LEU A 377 -8.61 3.31 -15.86
CA LEU A 377 -9.36 4.41 -16.46
C LEU A 377 -10.50 3.83 -17.29
N ALA A 378 -11.73 3.95 -16.79
CA ALA A 378 -12.94 3.52 -17.48
C ALA A 378 -14.15 4.33 -17.01
N VAL A 379 -15.17 4.43 -17.85
CA VAL A 379 -16.44 5.07 -17.48
C VAL A 379 -17.04 4.40 -16.24
N GLY A 380 -17.49 5.20 -15.27
CA GLY A 380 -18.04 4.75 -13.99
C GLY A 380 -17.00 4.51 -12.90
N LYS A 381 -15.69 4.57 -13.21
CA LYS A 381 -14.62 4.52 -12.21
C LYS A 381 -14.43 5.88 -11.55
N GLN A 382 -13.88 5.88 -10.34
CA GLN A 382 -13.48 7.09 -9.64
C GLN A 382 -12.30 7.76 -10.36
N ALA A 383 -12.32 9.09 -10.38
CA ALA A 383 -11.23 9.91 -10.90
C ALA A 383 -10.08 10.00 -9.89
N ASP A 384 -9.39 8.88 -9.73
CA ASP A 384 -8.16 8.73 -8.97
C ASP A 384 -7.00 8.62 -9.96
N LEU A 385 -6.23 9.70 -10.11
CA LEU A 385 -5.31 9.91 -11.24
C LEU A 385 -3.95 10.45 -10.77
N ALA A 386 -2.90 10.05 -11.48
CA ALA A 386 -1.55 10.56 -11.28
C ALA A 386 -0.96 11.10 -12.60
N PHE A 387 -0.31 12.26 -12.51
CA PHE A 387 0.25 12.98 -13.66
C PHE A 387 1.73 13.22 -13.43
N PHE A 388 2.55 12.82 -14.39
CA PHE A 388 4.00 12.97 -14.33
C PHE A 388 4.50 13.78 -15.51
N LYS A 389 5.39 14.74 -15.27
CA LYS A 389 6.13 15.43 -16.33
C LYS A 389 7.40 14.66 -16.67
N LEU A 390 7.93 14.93 -17.87
CA LEU A 390 9.20 14.38 -18.37
C LEU A 390 10.17 15.51 -18.75
N ASP A 391 10.15 16.61 -17.99
CA ASP A 391 10.88 17.86 -18.25
C ASP A 391 12.23 17.97 -17.52
N GLU A 392 12.65 16.92 -16.82
CA GLU A 392 13.95 16.82 -16.17
C GLU A 392 15.04 16.23 -17.08
N LEU A 393 16.31 16.55 -16.79
CA LEU A 393 17.48 16.04 -17.53
C LEU A 393 17.49 14.51 -17.68
N ARG A 394 17.01 13.77 -16.67
CA ARG A 394 16.98 12.30 -16.68
C ARG A 394 16.10 11.70 -17.79
N PHE A 395 15.15 12.47 -18.31
CA PHE A 395 14.22 12.05 -19.37
C PHE A 395 14.66 12.49 -20.77
N SER A 396 15.71 13.31 -20.87
CA SER A 396 16.25 13.78 -22.14
C SER A 396 16.71 12.60 -23.01
N GLY A 397 16.11 12.45 -24.19
CA GLY A 397 16.36 11.33 -25.10
C GLY A 397 15.44 10.12 -24.90
N SER A 398 14.45 10.20 -24.01
CA SER A 398 13.37 9.20 -23.96
C SER A 398 12.47 9.29 -25.21
N HIS A 399 11.98 8.13 -25.67
CA HIS A 399 11.14 8.03 -26.88
C HIS A 399 9.77 7.42 -26.61
N ASP A 400 9.62 6.74 -25.48
CA ASP A 400 8.35 6.20 -25.01
C ASP A 400 8.04 6.79 -23.62
N PRO A 401 7.08 7.73 -23.51
CA PRO A 401 6.81 8.42 -22.25
C PRO A 401 6.44 7.49 -21.09
N LEU A 402 5.71 6.40 -21.36
CA LEU A 402 5.32 5.43 -20.33
C LEU A 402 6.53 4.67 -19.79
N SER A 403 7.36 4.13 -20.69
CA SER A 403 8.59 3.47 -20.27
C SER A 403 9.57 4.43 -19.61
N ALA A 404 9.59 5.71 -20.00
CA ALA A 404 10.46 6.73 -19.42
C ALA A 404 10.21 6.89 -17.91
N LEU A 405 8.95 6.85 -17.45
CA LEU A 405 8.63 6.93 -16.02
C LEU A 405 9.42 5.90 -15.21
N LEU A 406 9.41 4.65 -15.64
CA LEU A 406 10.06 3.58 -14.90
C LEU A 406 11.54 3.43 -15.24
N LEU A 407 11.97 3.59 -16.49
CA LEU A 407 13.34 3.32 -16.93
C LEU A 407 14.29 4.52 -16.76
N CYS A 408 13.78 5.74 -16.81
CA CYS A 408 14.54 6.96 -16.51
C CYS A 408 14.39 7.40 -15.04
N GLY A 409 13.47 6.78 -14.29
CA GLY A 409 13.35 6.94 -12.84
C GLY A 409 12.64 8.22 -12.44
N ALA A 410 11.37 8.35 -12.81
CA ALA A 410 10.46 9.30 -12.18
C ALA A 410 10.34 8.99 -10.69
N ASP A 411 10.34 10.04 -9.87
CA ASP A 411 10.23 9.94 -8.41
C ASP A 411 9.12 10.84 -7.83
N ARG A 412 8.58 11.77 -8.61
CA ARG A 412 7.58 12.74 -8.15
C ARG A 412 6.51 12.99 -9.20
N ALA A 413 5.25 12.92 -8.78
CA ALA A 413 4.11 13.36 -9.57
C ALA A 413 4.03 14.89 -9.59
N ASP A 414 3.74 15.47 -10.75
CA ASP A 414 3.42 16.88 -10.87
C ASP A 414 2.04 17.16 -10.28
N ARG A 415 1.07 16.26 -10.55
CA ARG A 415 -0.30 16.37 -10.04
C ARG A 415 -0.88 15.03 -9.65
N VAL A 416 -1.78 15.07 -8.68
CA VAL A 416 -2.57 13.93 -8.21
C VAL A 416 -4.00 14.37 -7.97
N MET A 417 -4.94 13.57 -8.42
CA MET A 417 -6.37 13.76 -8.23
C MET A 417 -6.97 12.55 -7.54
N ILE A 418 -7.88 12.77 -6.58
CA ILE A 418 -8.60 11.71 -5.86
C ILE A 418 -10.08 12.10 -5.81
N ALA A 419 -10.95 11.21 -6.30
CA ALA A 419 -12.39 11.49 -6.44
C ALA A 419 -12.67 12.84 -7.16
N GLY A 420 -11.90 13.15 -8.21
CA GLY A 420 -12.07 14.39 -8.96
C GLY A 420 -11.51 15.66 -8.29
N GLN A 421 -10.92 15.55 -7.10
CA GLN A 421 -10.33 16.67 -6.36
C GLN A 421 -8.82 16.65 -6.49
N TRP A 422 -8.21 17.79 -6.82
CA TRP A 422 -6.75 17.91 -6.79
C TRP A 422 -6.23 17.76 -5.35
N ARG A 423 -5.12 17.04 -5.20
CA ARG A 423 -4.42 16.80 -3.92
C ARG A 423 -2.96 17.16 -4.00
N VAL A 424 -2.37 17.03 -5.20
CA VAL A 424 -1.04 17.53 -5.53
C VAL A 424 -1.16 18.43 -6.75
N ILE A 425 -0.57 19.62 -6.66
CA ILE A 425 -0.50 20.63 -7.71
C ILE A 425 0.94 21.12 -7.82
N ASP A 426 1.51 21.05 -9.03
CA ASP A 426 2.88 21.48 -9.33
C ASP A 426 3.92 20.88 -8.35
N GLY A 427 3.77 19.60 -8.05
CA GLY A 427 4.65 18.83 -7.16
C GLY A 427 4.52 19.13 -5.67
N GLN A 428 3.44 19.81 -5.25
CA GLN A 428 3.17 20.19 -3.85
C GLN A 428 1.81 19.66 -3.38
N VAL A 429 1.76 19.16 -2.14
CA VAL A 429 0.51 18.71 -1.50
C VAL A 429 -0.32 19.92 -1.10
N GLU A 430 -1.59 19.97 -1.52
CA GLU A 430 -2.47 21.09 -1.23
C GLU A 430 -2.69 21.28 0.27
N GLY A 431 -2.61 22.53 0.75
CA GLY A 431 -2.89 22.90 2.14
C GLY A 431 -1.87 22.42 3.17
N LEU A 432 -0.77 21.77 2.76
CA LEU A 432 0.22 21.20 3.67
C LEU A 432 1.50 22.04 3.75
N ASP A 433 1.84 22.53 4.93
CA ASP A 433 3.17 23.12 5.19
C ASP A 433 4.20 22.00 5.34
N ILE A 434 4.84 21.64 4.22
CA ILE A 434 5.89 20.61 4.18
C ILE A 434 7.08 20.96 5.08
N LYS A 435 7.44 22.24 5.24
CA LYS A 435 8.59 22.62 6.08
C LYS A 435 8.28 22.40 7.55
N GLN A 436 7.08 22.79 7.98
CA GLN A 436 6.62 22.54 9.34
C GLN A 436 6.48 21.03 9.61
N LEU A 437 5.88 20.27 8.69
CA LEU A 437 5.76 18.82 8.83
C LEU A 437 7.12 18.14 8.98
N ILE A 438 8.13 18.55 8.19
CA ILE A 438 9.50 18.04 8.32
C ILE A 438 10.10 18.39 9.69
N ALA A 439 9.86 19.60 10.21
CA ALA A 439 10.37 20.00 11.52
C ALA A 439 9.75 19.17 12.65
N ASP A 440 8.43 19.02 12.64
CA ASP A 440 7.68 18.25 13.63
C ASP A 440 8.08 16.77 13.60
N HIS A 441 8.20 16.19 12.40
CA HIS A 441 8.59 14.79 12.23
C HIS A 441 10.02 14.53 12.70
N ARG A 442 10.96 15.42 12.41
CA ARG A 442 12.34 15.33 12.92
C ARG A 442 12.40 15.39 14.44
N GLN A 443 11.56 16.23 15.06
CA GLN A 443 11.48 16.31 16.51
C GLN A 443 10.92 15.01 17.09
N ALA A 444 9.79 14.55 16.56
CA ALA A 444 9.16 13.29 16.97
C ALA A 444 10.11 12.08 16.84
N ALA A 445 10.86 11.99 15.74
CA ALA A 445 11.83 10.92 15.51
C ALA A 445 12.99 10.94 16.52
N ARG A 446 13.51 12.14 16.85
CA ARG A 446 14.56 12.30 17.87
C ARG A 446 14.07 11.86 19.25
N GLU A 447 12.90 12.33 19.66
CA GLU A 447 12.30 11.96 20.95
C GLU A 447 12.04 10.47 21.05
N LEU A 448 11.51 9.84 20.00
CA LEU A 448 11.27 8.39 19.96
C LEU A 448 12.57 7.59 20.21
N ILE A 449 13.65 7.96 19.53
CA ILE A 449 14.95 7.28 19.66
C ILE A 449 15.59 7.54 21.02
N GLN A 450 15.51 8.77 21.55
CA GLN A 450 16.16 9.16 22.80
C GLN A 450 15.51 8.55 24.04
N GLY A 451 14.19 8.33 24.03
CA GLY A 451 13.44 7.81 25.17
C GLY A 451 12.75 8.91 25.94
#